data_AF-A0A673FVS5-F1
#
_entry.id   AF-A0A673FVS5-F1
#
_cell.length_a   1.000
_cell.length_b   1.000
_cell.length_c   1.000
_cell.angle_alpha   90.00
_cell.angle_beta   90.00
_cell.angle_gamma   90.00
#
_symmetry.space_group_name_H-M   'P 1'
#
loop_
_entity.id
_entity.type
_entity.pdbx_description
1 polymer ?
#
loop_
_entity_poly.entity_id
_entity_poly.type
_entity_poly.pdbx_seq_one_letter_code
_entity_poly.pdbx_strand_id
1 'polypeptide(L)'
;MMETLNELSQLRDTRFGRPRPRHGLKLLYWFANECVSFDEDNDMLSECNPAEGDFGFHYFENRHNQYGNKLLPERNFPYYVVGNLNSPGAEDVPDYVSEDEYTDEHDSNTDRIIVSLDEEWFHEVYVTQHPARSNNYDPHATYRISRGLLMIIRRMSLEDFLEKMGYYTHTQPVRPQTSDTVSPDFTAVTVSSSDSSDSESIIQFDDDMPAQNNSPTAKGLWERFCTIL
;
A
#
# COMPACT_ATOMS: atom_id res chain seq x y z
N MET A 1 11.94 21.28 0.30
CA MET A 1 11.80 20.65 1.64
C MET A 1 10.90 19.45 1.44
N MET A 2 11.26 18.30 2.00
CA MET A 2 10.45 17.08 1.89
C MET A 2 9.19 17.19 2.75
N GLU A 3 8.05 16.83 2.18
CA GLU A 3 6.77 16.85 2.90
C GLU A 3 6.68 15.67 3.87
N THR A 4 6.09 15.92 5.05
CA THR A 4 5.79 14.90 6.05
C THR A 4 4.29 14.63 6.10
N LEU A 5 3.91 13.37 5.88
CA LEU A 5 2.54 12.88 5.93
C LEU A 5 2.20 12.50 7.37
N ASN A 6 1.19 13.16 7.91
CA ASN A 6 0.70 12.96 9.27
C ASN A 6 -0.66 12.28 9.32
N GLU A 7 -1.44 12.41 8.25
CA GLU A 7 -2.83 11.96 8.17
C GLU A 7 -3.04 10.98 7.01
N LEU A 8 -4.01 10.09 7.17
CA LEU A 8 -4.42 9.12 6.15
C LEU A 8 -4.84 9.79 4.82
N SER A 9 -5.48 10.96 4.89
CA SER A 9 -5.87 11.72 3.70
C SER A 9 -4.65 12.17 2.89
N GLN A 10 -3.59 12.63 3.56
CA GLN A 10 -2.37 13.06 2.90
C GLN A 10 -1.71 11.89 2.18
N LEU A 11 -1.59 10.73 2.86
CA LEU A 11 -1.09 9.50 2.24
C LEU A 11 -1.92 9.09 1.01
N ARG A 12 -3.25 9.07 1.14
CA ARG A 12 -4.16 8.75 0.04
C ARG A 12 -3.94 9.66 -1.17
N ASP A 13 -3.76 10.95 -0.92
CA ASP A 13 -3.67 11.97 -1.97
C ASP A 13 -2.31 11.89 -2.72
N THR A 14 -1.26 11.31 -2.12
CA THR A 14 0.01 11.01 -2.80
C THR A 14 -0.09 9.90 -3.86
N ARG A 15 -1.13 9.07 -3.80
CA ARG A 15 -1.30 7.86 -4.63
C ARG A 15 -0.18 6.82 -4.48
N PHE A 16 0.60 6.86 -3.40
CA PHE A 16 1.54 5.78 -3.06
C PHE A 16 0.84 4.42 -3.04
N GLY A 17 1.46 3.38 -3.61
CA GLY A 17 0.85 2.06 -3.77
C GLY A 17 -0.44 2.01 -4.59
N ARG A 18 -0.70 3.02 -5.43
CA ARG A 18 -1.89 3.08 -6.31
C ARG A 18 -1.52 3.49 -7.75
N PRO A 19 -2.30 3.05 -8.75
CA PRO A 19 -3.44 2.13 -8.66
C PRO A 19 -3.01 0.66 -8.44
N ARG A 20 -3.97 -0.24 -8.19
CA ARG A 20 -3.74 -1.69 -8.30
C ARG A 20 -3.11 -1.99 -9.69
N PRO A 21 -2.09 -2.84 -9.80
CA PRO A 21 -1.59 -3.78 -8.80
C PRO A 21 -0.38 -3.25 -8.00
N ARG A 22 -0.24 -1.96 -7.72
CA ARG A 22 0.92 -1.52 -6.91
C ARG A 22 0.87 -2.01 -5.46
N HIS A 23 1.94 -2.64 -4.99
CA HIS A 23 1.98 -3.28 -3.67
C HIS A 23 2.26 -2.31 -2.50
N GLY A 24 2.62 -1.06 -2.77
CA GLY A 24 3.13 -0.12 -1.76
C GLY A 24 2.24 0.08 -0.53
N LEU A 25 0.91 0.10 -0.69
CA LEU A 25 0.01 0.25 0.44
C LEU A 25 0.06 -0.99 1.35
N LYS A 26 0.01 -2.18 0.77
CA LYS A 26 0.12 -3.43 1.54
C LYS A 26 1.49 -3.54 2.22
N LEU A 27 2.56 -3.11 1.54
CA LEU A 27 3.91 -3.01 2.11
C LEU A 27 3.95 -2.06 3.31
N LEU A 28 3.35 -0.87 3.22
CA LEU A 28 3.32 0.09 4.32
C LEU A 28 2.48 -0.41 5.50
N TYR A 29 1.37 -1.09 5.21
CA TYR A 29 0.57 -1.74 6.25
C TYR A 29 1.38 -2.80 6.98
N TRP A 30 2.02 -3.73 6.25
CA TRP A 30 2.90 -4.74 6.82
C TRP A 30 4.01 -4.10 7.67
N PHE A 31 4.72 -3.12 7.12
CA PHE A 31 5.80 -2.44 7.81
C PHE A 31 5.34 -1.83 9.15
N ALA A 32 4.20 -1.13 9.17
CA ALA A 32 3.67 -0.51 10.39
C ALA A 32 3.20 -1.52 11.46
N ASN A 33 2.77 -2.72 11.05
CA ASN A 33 2.19 -3.73 11.95
C ASN A 33 3.22 -4.76 12.42
N GLU A 34 4.14 -5.18 11.56
CA GLU A 34 5.07 -6.29 11.83
C GLU A 34 6.50 -5.83 12.00
N CYS A 35 6.90 -4.71 11.40
CA CYS A 35 8.31 -4.29 11.39
C CYS A 35 8.63 -3.16 12.38
N VAL A 36 7.61 -2.42 12.83
CA VAL A 36 7.77 -1.29 13.77
C VAL A 36 7.01 -1.56 15.04
N SER A 37 7.67 -1.49 16.19
CA SER A 37 7.03 -1.37 17.50
C SER A 37 7.29 0.00 18.12
N PHE A 38 6.64 0.29 19.24
CA PHE A 38 6.75 1.57 19.94
C PHE A 38 7.01 1.30 21.42
N ASP A 39 8.00 1.95 22.00
CA ASP A 39 8.30 1.86 23.42
C ASP A 39 7.40 2.79 24.27
N GLU A 40 7.71 2.91 25.56
CA GLU A 40 6.93 3.74 26.50
C GLU A 40 6.97 5.24 26.15
N ASP A 41 8.05 5.72 25.52
CA ASP A 41 8.22 7.10 25.05
C ASP A 41 7.68 7.31 23.63
N ASN A 42 7.13 6.24 23.03
CA ASN A 42 6.68 6.13 21.65
C ASN A 42 7.82 6.26 20.63
N ASP A 43 9.06 5.97 21.00
CA ASP A 43 10.14 5.86 20.03
C ASP A 43 9.98 4.57 19.21
N MET A 44 10.37 4.64 17.93
CA MET A 44 10.11 3.56 16.96
C MET A 44 11.24 2.53 17.04
N LEU A 45 10.89 1.31 17.42
CA LEU A 45 11.80 0.18 17.48
C LEU A 45 11.62 -0.71 16.24
N SER A 46 12.73 -1.26 15.74
CA SER A 46 12.76 -2.18 14.62
C SER A 46 12.54 -3.61 15.11
N GLU A 47 11.46 -4.24 14.64
CA GLU A 47 11.18 -5.67 14.83
C GLU A 47 11.75 -6.52 13.67
N CYS A 48 12.19 -5.87 12.59
CA CYS A 48 12.99 -6.49 11.55
C CYS A 48 14.48 -6.23 11.78
N ASN A 49 15.34 -6.91 11.02
CA ASN A 49 16.76 -6.59 10.90
C ASN A 49 17.12 -6.11 9.48
N PRO A 50 16.97 -4.79 9.18
CA PRO A 50 17.33 -4.24 7.88
C PRO A 50 18.80 -4.42 7.48
N ALA A 51 19.71 -4.48 8.48
CA ALA A 51 21.14 -4.64 8.24
C ALA A 51 21.51 -6.05 7.77
N GLU A 52 20.79 -7.07 8.24
CA GLU A 52 20.95 -8.47 7.83
C GLU A 52 20.12 -8.83 6.59
N GLY A 53 19.26 -7.91 6.13
CA GLY A 53 18.52 -8.04 4.88
C GLY A 53 17.19 -8.77 4.98
N ASP A 54 16.61 -8.85 6.18
CA ASP A 54 15.26 -9.40 6.40
C ASP A 54 14.27 -8.85 5.37
N PHE A 55 13.37 -9.68 4.85
CA PHE A 55 12.28 -9.25 3.95
C PHE A 55 12.74 -8.51 2.67
N GLY A 56 14.02 -8.63 2.30
CA GLY A 56 14.59 -7.93 1.15
C GLY A 56 15.08 -6.51 1.44
N PHE A 57 15.24 -6.15 2.72
CA PHE A 57 15.96 -4.94 3.10
C PHE A 57 17.38 -4.95 2.54
N HIS A 58 17.87 -3.79 2.16
CA HIS A 58 19.27 -3.60 1.78
C HIS A 58 19.69 -2.16 1.99
N TYR A 59 21.01 -1.94 2.05
CA TYR A 59 21.57 -0.60 2.24
C TYR A 59 21.10 0.36 1.14
N PHE A 60 20.54 1.50 1.55
CA PHE A 60 20.17 2.59 0.67
C PHE A 60 21.28 3.64 0.68
N GLU A 61 22.05 3.67 -0.41
CA GLU A 61 23.05 4.71 -0.57
C GLU A 61 22.39 6.01 -1.05
N ASN A 62 22.25 6.98 -0.14
CA ASN A 62 21.70 8.31 -0.42
C ASN A 62 22.68 9.17 -1.25
N ARG A 63 22.91 8.75 -2.50
CA ARG A 63 23.85 9.37 -3.44
C ARG A 63 23.30 10.70 -3.95
N HIS A 64 24.21 11.57 -4.38
CA HIS A 64 23.84 12.74 -5.17
C HIS A 64 23.34 12.31 -6.54
N ASN A 65 22.21 12.86 -6.96
CA ASN A 65 21.72 12.72 -8.33
C ASN A 65 22.53 13.61 -9.30
N GLN A 66 22.19 13.54 -10.58
CA GLN A 66 22.84 14.32 -11.65
C GLN A 66 22.80 15.84 -11.46
N TYR A 67 21.94 16.36 -10.57
CA TYR A 67 21.82 17.77 -10.23
C TYR A 67 22.53 18.13 -8.91
N GLY A 68 23.29 17.20 -8.33
CA GLY A 68 24.00 17.40 -7.07
C GLY A 68 23.11 17.33 -5.82
N ASN A 69 21.85 16.92 -5.95
CA ASN A 69 20.92 16.82 -4.83
C ASN A 69 20.79 15.38 -4.35
N LYS A 70 20.66 15.19 -3.03
CA LYS A 70 20.33 13.89 -2.44
C LYS A 70 18.81 13.71 -2.34
N LEU A 71 18.35 12.45 -2.31
CA LEU A 71 16.93 12.14 -2.16
C LEU A 71 16.46 12.49 -0.74
N LEU A 72 17.22 12.04 0.25
CA LEU A 72 16.93 12.20 1.67
C LEU A 72 17.91 13.21 2.33
N PRO A 73 17.56 13.78 3.50
CA PRO A 73 18.51 14.55 4.29
C PRO A 73 19.75 13.75 4.70
N GLU A 74 20.85 14.44 5.00
CA GLU A 74 22.01 13.79 5.61
C GLU A 74 21.75 13.44 7.08
N ARG A 75 22.20 12.25 7.47
CA ARG A 75 22.12 11.72 8.83
C ARG A 75 23.42 11.03 9.21
N ASN A 76 23.62 10.88 10.52
CA ASN A 76 24.79 10.20 11.07
C ASN A 76 24.63 8.67 11.09
N PHE A 77 23.46 8.17 10.73
CA PHE A 77 23.10 6.76 10.71
C PHE A 77 22.74 6.29 9.29
N PRO A 78 22.91 4.99 8.98
CA PRO A 78 22.63 4.45 7.66
C PRO A 78 21.13 4.47 7.32
N TYR A 79 20.87 4.43 6.01
CA TYR A 79 19.55 4.20 5.46
C TYR A 79 19.46 2.78 4.88
N TYR A 80 18.31 2.15 5.03
CA TYR A 80 17.97 0.86 4.42
C TYR A 80 16.64 0.98 3.67
N VAL A 81 16.46 0.18 2.63
CA VAL A 81 15.27 0.21 1.78
C VAL A 81 14.68 -1.18 1.58
N VAL A 82 13.35 -1.27 1.56
CA VAL A 82 12.57 -2.48 1.28
C VAL A 82 11.46 -2.19 0.26
N GLY A 83 10.85 -3.25 -0.27
CA GLY A 83 9.75 -3.17 -1.24
C GLY A 83 10.15 -3.48 -2.68
N ASN A 84 11.41 -3.84 -2.94
CA ASN A 84 11.73 -4.47 -4.21
C ASN A 84 11.47 -5.97 -4.10
N LEU A 85 10.39 -6.45 -4.71
CA LEU A 85 10.02 -7.87 -4.68
C LEU A 85 10.98 -8.79 -5.44
N ASN A 86 11.97 -8.21 -6.15
CA ASN A 86 13.04 -8.95 -6.82
C ASN A 86 14.36 -8.95 -6.00
N SER A 87 14.38 -8.33 -4.81
CA SER A 87 15.56 -8.35 -3.95
C SER A 87 15.72 -9.71 -3.27
N PRO A 88 16.96 -10.19 -3.02
CA PRO A 88 17.18 -11.36 -2.18
C PRO A 88 16.52 -11.19 -0.79
N GLY A 89 15.79 -12.18 -0.30
CA GLY A 89 15.05 -12.13 0.96
C GLY A 89 13.64 -11.54 0.84
N ALA A 90 13.26 -11.02 -0.33
CA ALA A 90 11.91 -10.50 -0.55
C ALA A 90 10.85 -11.61 -0.58
N GLU A 91 11.23 -12.89 -0.72
CA GLU A 91 10.35 -14.04 -0.59
C GLU A 91 9.76 -14.20 0.82
N ASP A 92 10.35 -13.57 1.84
CA ASP A 92 9.88 -13.64 3.23
C ASP A 92 8.80 -12.58 3.53
N VAL A 93 8.54 -11.62 2.62
CA VAL A 93 7.42 -10.69 2.80
C VAL A 93 6.09 -11.47 2.80
N PRO A 94 5.08 -11.06 3.59
CA PRO A 94 3.82 -11.79 3.62
C PRO A 94 3.18 -11.87 2.24
N ASP A 95 2.56 -13.02 1.93
CA ASP A 95 1.92 -13.28 0.64
C ASP A 95 0.97 -12.16 0.22
N TYR A 96 0.19 -11.59 1.15
CA TYR A 96 -0.74 -10.51 0.79
C TYR A 96 -0.04 -9.28 0.20
N VAL A 97 1.23 -9.04 0.55
CA VAL A 97 2.06 -7.95 -0.01
C VAL A 97 2.50 -8.28 -1.44
N SER A 98 2.75 -9.55 -1.77
CA SER A 98 3.29 -10.00 -3.05
C SER A 98 2.29 -10.67 -4.00
N GLU A 99 1.05 -10.94 -3.55
CA GLU A 99 0.06 -11.80 -4.23
C GLU A 99 -0.55 -11.22 -5.50
N ASP A 100 -0.56 -9.90 -5.66
CA ASP A 100 -1.19 -9.30 -6.83
C ASP A 100 -0.30 -9.58 -8.05
N GLU A 101 -0.86 -10.11 -9.14
CA GLU A 101 -0.10 -10.40 -10.36
C GLU A 101 0.57 -9.12 -10.88
N TYR A 102 1.90 -9.07 -10.80
CA TYR A 102 2.71 -7.94 -11.19
C TYR A 102 3.32 -8.17 -12.57
N THR A 103 2.87 -7.41 -13.55
CA THR A 103 3.56 -7.30 -14.83
C THR A 103 4.41 -6.03 -14.83
N ASP A 104 5.58 -6.10 -15.49
CA ASP A 104 6.42 -4.91 -15.74
C ASP A 104 5.67 -3.82 -16.55
N GLU A 105 4.50 -4.13 -17.09
CA GLU A 105 3.63 -3.20 -17.80
C GLU A 105 2.96 -2.16 -16.88
N HIS A 106 2.90 -2.42 -15.56
CA HIS A 106 2.20 -1.56 -14.60
C HIS A 106 3.12 -0.89 -13.57
N ASP A 107 4.44 -1.06 -13.68
CA ASP A 107 5.41 -0.58 -12.68
C ASP A 107 4.97 -0.94 -11.25
N SER A 108 4.37 -2.13 -11.06
CA SER A 108 3.72 -2.51 -9.80
C SER A 108 4.70 -2.81 -8.67
N ASN A 109 5.93 -3.14 -9.04
CA ASN A 109 7.08 -3.29 -8.14
C ASN A 109 7.90 -1.98 -8.02
N THR A 110 7.26 -0.80 -8.03
CA THR A 110 7.95 0.51 -7.91
C THR A 110 8.01 1.05 -6.49
N ASP A 111 7.05 0.71 -5.62
CA ASP A 111 6.94 1.31 -4.30
C ASP A 111 8.02 0.83 -3.34
N ARG A 112 8.58 1.75 -2.55
CA ARG A 112 9.66 1.46 -1.60
C ARG A 112 9.40 2.16 -0.27
N ILE A 113 9.88 1.53 0.81
CA ILE A 113 10.01 2.16 2.12
C ILE A 113 11.50 2.31 2.43
N ILE A 114 11.94 3.52 2.75
CA ILE A 114 13.30 3.79 3.22
C ILE A 114 13.24 4.15 4.69
N VAL A 115 14.11 3.54 5.49
CA VAL A 115 14.21 3.78 6.92
C VAL A 115 15.62 4.23 7.25
N SER A 116 15.76 5.18 8.17
CA SER A 116 17.02 5.37 8.87
C SER A 116 17.06 4.55 10.14
N LEU A 117 18.15 3.82 10.35
CA LEU A 117 18.32 2.90 11.46
C LEU A 117 19.57 3.25 12.27
N ASP A 118 19.41 3.47 13.57
CA ASP A 118 20.51 3.59 14.54
C ASP A 118 20.34 2.47 15.58
N GLU A 119 21.25 1.48 15.55
CA GLU A 119 21.07 0.21 16.28
C GLU A 119 19.72 -0.44 15.95
N GLU A 120 18.75 -0.41 16.88
CA GLU A 120 17.40 -0.96 16.72
C GLU A 120 16.34 0.13 16.56
N TRP A 121 16.73 1.41 16.44
CA TRP A 121 15.83 2.55 16.43
C TRP A 121 15.59 3.08 15.02
N PHE A 122 14.32 3.15 14.62
CA PHE A 122 13.91 3.89 13.43
C PHE A 122 13.76 5.38 13.75
N HIS A 123 14.63 6.22 13.19
CA HIS A 123 14.51 7.67 13.36
C HIS A 123 13.54 8.31 12.37
N GLU A 124 13.54 7.85 11.13
CA GLU A 124 12.79 8.41 10.02
C GLU A 124 12.36 7.29 9.07
N VAL A 125 11.11 7.37 8.62
CA VAL A 125 10.51 6.45 7.67
C VAL A 125 10.04 7.27 6.48
N TYR A 126 10.35 6.79 5.28
CA TYR A 126 9.99 7.42 4.02
C TYR A 126 9.31 6.43 3.11
N VAL A 127 8.35 6.91 2.33
CA VAL A 127 7.80 6.19 1.18
C VAL A 127 8.29 6.85 -0.09
N THR A 128 8.59 6.05 -1.10
CA THR A 128 9.10 6.55 -2.40
C THR A 128 8.76 5.59 -3.53
N GLN A 129 9.09 5.99 -4.77
CA GLN A 129 8.92 5.19 -5.96
C GLN A 129 10.27 5.02 -6.66
N HIS A 130 10.53 3.81 -7.15
CA HIS A 130 11.68 3.46 -7.95
C HIS A 130 11.21 2.67 -9.20
N PRO A 131 10.77 3.38 -10.26
CA PRO A 131 10.22 2.76 -11.46
C PRO A 131 11.23 1.82 -12.12
N ALA A 132 10.76 0.71 -12.71
CA ALA A 132 11.65 -0.32 -13.26
C ALA A 132 12.56 0.20 -14.38
N ARG A 133 12.09 1.21 -15.12
CA ARG A 133 12.82 1.85 -16.22
C ARG A 133 13.67 3.05 -15.79
N SER A 134 13.78 3.30 -14.49
CA SER A 134 14.55 4.40 -13.91
C SER A 134 15.77 3.88 -13.17
N ASN A 135 16.88 4.61 -13.30
CA ASN A 135 18.05 4.40 -12.45
C ASN A 135 17.97 5.18 -11.12
N ASN A 136 16.91 5.97 -10.93
CA ASN A 136 16.75 6.88 -9.81
C ASN A 136 15.36 6.74 -9.18
N TYR A 137 15.33 6.95 -7.87
CA TYR A 137 14.11 7.19 -7.10
C TYR A 137 13.44 8.50 -7.53
N ASP A 138 12.12 8.57 -7.42
CA ASP A 138 11.34 9.77 -7.75
C ASP A 138 11.29 10.74 -6.56
N PRO A 139 12.00 11.89 -6.60
CA PRO A 139 11.98 12.87 -5.51
C PRO A 139 10.61 13.55 -5.36
N HIS A 140 9.76 13.57 -6.38
CA HIS A 140 8.42 14.14 -6.33
C HIS A 140 7.39 13.19 -5.73
N ALA A 141 7.68 11.89 -5.72
CA ALA A 141 6.88 10.87 -5.07
C ALA A 141 7.55 10.36 -3.77
N THR A 142 8.41 11.16 -3.15
CA THR A 142 9.09 10.82 -1.89
C THR A 142 8.56 11.66 -0.75
N TYR A 143 8.09 10.99 0.30
CA TYR A 143 7.47 11.62 1.46
C TYR A 143 7.96 10.99 2.75
N ARG A 144 8.12 11.79 3.79
CA ARG A 144 8.35 11.28 5.14
C ARG A 144 7.01 10.85 5.74
N ILE A 145 6.97 9.67 6.36
CA ILE A 145 5.83 9.21 7.15
C ILE A 145 6.06 9.61 8.60
N SER A 146 5.08 10.25 9.22
CA SER A 146 5.17 10.58 10.64
C SER A 146 4.95 9.33 11.50
N ARG A 147 5.54 9.35 12.70
CA ARG A 147 5.25 8.36 13.74
C ARG A 147 3.74 8.19 13.98
N GLY A 148 3.02 9.32 14.10
CA GLY A 148 1.58 9.31 14.35
C GLY A 148 0.80 8.58 13.26
N LEU A 149 1.21 8.75 11.99
CA LEU A 149 0.58 8.07 10.87
C LEU A 149 0.81 6.55 10.92
N LEU A 150 2.02 6.09 11.26
CA LEU A 150 2.30 4.65 11.46
C LEU A 150 1.44 4.06 12.59
N MET A 151 1.29 4.78 13.71
CA MET A 151 0.42 4.36 14.81
C MET A 151 -1.05 4.30 14.41
N ILE A 152 -1.52 5.21 13.53
CA ILE A 152 -2.89 5.17 12.99
C ILE A 152 -3.06 3.90 12.13
N ILE A 153 -2.13 3.64 11.21
CA ILE A 153 -2.19 2.48 10.31
C ILE A 153 -2.20 1.16 11.10
N ARG A 154 -1.34 1.05 12.13
CA ARG A 154 -1.26 -0.13 13.01
C ARG A 154 -2.56 -0.44 13.77
N ARG A 155 -3.43 0.55 13.95
CA ARG A 155 -4.74 0.39 14.63
C ARG A 155 -5.87 -0.01 13.69
N MET A 156 -5.58 -0.21 12.41
CA MET A 156 -6.55 -0.56 11.38
C MET A 156 -6.42 -2.03 10.96
N SER A 157 -7.52 -2.61 10.49
CA SER A 157 -7.43 -3.81 9.66
C SER A 157 -6.84 -3.48 8.29
N LEU A 158 -6.24 -4.47 7.62
CA LEU A 158 -5.73 -4.30 6.25
C LEU A 158 -6.84 -3.82 5.31
N GLU A 159 -8.02 -4.44 5.39
CA GLU A 159 -9.18 -4.11 4.54
C GLU A 159 -9.62 -2.65 4.73
N ASP A 160 -9.81 -2.20 5.98
CA ASP A 160 -10.18 -0.81 6.28
C ASP A 160 -9.13 0.18 5.76
N PHE A 161 -7.85 -0.17 5.90
CA PHE A 161 -6.75 0.66 5.43
C PHE A 161 -6.80 0.80 3.90
N LEU A 162 -6.87 -0.31 3.17
CA LEU A 162 -6.93 -0.33 1.71
C LEU A 162 -8.18 0.38 1.17
N GLU A 163 -9.34 0.20 1.80
CA GLU A 163 -10.58 0.89 1.45
C GLU A 163 -10.42 2.41 1.61
N LYS A 164 -9.94 2.88 2.77
CA LYS A 164 -9.73 4.32 3.02
C LYS A 164 -8.74 4.94 2.05
N MET A 165 -7.74 4.18 1.62
CA MET A 165 -6.78 4.63 0.61
C MET A 165 -7.35 4.62 -0.81
N GLY A 166 -8.54 4.06 -1.03
CA GLY A 166 -9.15 3.92 -2.35
C GLY A 166 -8.41 2.92 -3.24
N TYR A 167 -7.80 1.89 -2.65
CA TYR A 167 -7.01 0.88 -3.38
C TYR A 167 -7.85 0.13 -4.42
N TYR A 168 -9.10 -0.20 -4.06
CA TYR A 168 -10.03 -0.95 -4.92
C TYR A 168 -10.80 -0.10 -5.94
N THR A 169 -10.65 1.23 -5.92
CA THR A 169 -11.34 2.10 -6.88
C THR A 169 -10.71 1.95 -8.27
N HIS A 170 -11.41 1.26 -9.18
CA HIS A 170 -11.04 1.22 -10.59
C HIS A 170 -11.08 2.63 -11.19
N THR A 171 -9.91 3.17 -11.56
CA THR A 171 -9.89 4.24 -12.57
C THR A 171 -10.02 3.56 -13.93
N GLN A 172 -11.27 3.29 -14.34
CA GLN A 172 -11.54 3.09 -15.76
C GLN A 172 -11.06 4.36 -16.49
N PRO A 173 -10.19 4.27 -17.50
CA PRO A 173 -9.92 5.41 -18.35
C PRO A 173 -11.25 5.83 -18.97
N VAL A 174 -11.70 7.05 -18.66
CA VAL A 174 -12.86 7.66 -19.32
C VAL A 174 -12.53 7.70 -20.81
N ARG A 175 -13.18 6.83 -21.58
CA ARG A 175 -13.14 6.89 -23.04
C ARG A 175 -13.70 8.26 -23.42
N PRO A 176 -12.98 9.12 -24.17
CA PRO A 176 -13.57 10.38 -24.62
C PRO A 176 -14.83 10.04 -25.41
N GLN A 177 -15.98 10.51 -24.93
CA GLN A 177 -17.20 10.45 -25.71
C GLN A 177 -16.96 11.29 -26.96
N THR A 178 -16.83 10.62 -28.09
CA THR A 178 -16.93 11.28 -29.39
C THR A 178 -18.32 11.86 -29.48
N SER A 179 -18.40 13.19 -29.43
CA SER A 179 -19.59 13.95 -29.71
C SER A 179 -19.86 13.89 -31.22
N ASP A 180 -20.40 12.78 -31.69
CA ASP A 180 -20.95 12.71 -33.04
C ASP A 180 -22.38 13.23 -33.00
N THR A 181 -22.50 14.51 -33.34
CA THR A 181 -23.74 15.17 -33.74
C THR A 181 -24.25 14.55 -35.03
N VAL A 182 -25.38 13.86 -34.99
CA VAL A 182 -26.28 13.73 -36.16
C VAL A 182 -27.73 13.74 -35.67
N SER A 183 -28.42 14.86 -35.87
CA SER A 183 -29.89 14.92 -35.85
C SER A 183 -30.49 13.99 -36.92
N PRO A 184 -31.70 13.46 -36.68
CA PRO A 184 -32.74 13.83 -37.63
C PRO A 184 -34.06 14.18 -36.94
N ASP A 185 -34.67 15.23 -37.48
CA ASP A 185 -36.02 15.68 -37.21
C ASP A 185 -36.89 15.19 -38.37
N PHE A 186 -38.00 14.48 -38.12
CA PHE A 186 -39.19 14.45 -38.98
C PHE A 186 -40.42 13.92 -38.23
N THR A 187 -41.56 14.51 -38.57
CA THR A 187 -42.81 14.66 -37.82
C THR A 187 -43.89 13.58 -38.00
N ALA A 188 -44.65 13.36 -36.91
CA ALA A 188 -46.12 13.16 -36.78
C ALA A 188 -46.84 11.89 -37.31
N VAL A 189 -47.60 11.18 -36.44
CA VAL A 189 -49.08 11.24 -36.23
C VAL A 189 -49.55 10.01 -35.40
N THR A 190 -50.51 10.28 -34.51
CA THR A 190 -51.29 9.48 -33.54
C THR A 190 -51.82 8.09 -33.93
N VAL A 191 -52.05 7.22 -32.92
CA VAL A 191 -53.37 6.64 -32.51
C VAL A 191 -53.22 5.78 -31.22
N SER A 192 -54.21 5.91 -30.33
CA SER A 192 -54.40 5.21 -29.04
C SER A 192 -54.62 3.69 -29.15
N SER A 193 -54.28 2.91 -28.10
CA SER A 193 -55.23 2.27 -27.17
C SER A 193 -54.58 1.16 -26.30
N SER A 194 -54.98 1.19 -25.02
CA SER A 194 -55.07 0.15 -23.97
C SER A 194 -54.62 -1.31 -24.23
N ASP A 195 -53.87 -1.88 -23.29
CA ASP A 195 -54.27 -2.97 -22.37
C ASP A 195 -53.04 -3.39 -21.54
N SER A 196 -53.04 -3.23 -20.20
CA SER A 196 -53.57 -4.15 -19.18
C SER A 196 -53.03 -5.59 -19.29
N SER A 197 -52.25 -6.02 -18.29
CA SER A 197 -52.34 -7.34 -17.62
C SER A 197 -51.09 -7.62 -16.78
N ASP A 198 -51.37 -7.96 -15.52
CA ASP A 198 -50.49 -8.36 -14.43
C ASP A 198 -49.71 -9.66 -14.69
N SER A 199 -48.60 -9.83 -13.97
CA SER A 199 -48.09 -11.07 -13.33
C SER A 199 -46.56 -10.94 -13.14
N GLU A 200 -45.90 -11.39 -12.08
CA GLU A 200 -46.27 -11.86 -10.76
C GLU A 200 -44.96 -11.74 -9.96
N SER A 201 -45.04 -11.21 -8.74
CA SER A 201 -44.02 -11.37 -7.72
C SER A 201 -43.93 -12.83 -7.27
N ILE A 202 -42.75 -13.29 -6.86
CA ILE A 202 -42.45 -14.08 -5.64
C ILE A 202 -41.09 -14.78 -5.87
N ILE A 203 -40.05 -14.35 -5.16
CA ILE A 203 -38.97 -15.25 -4.74
C ILE A 203 -38.91 -15.12 -3.23
N GLN A 204 -39.21 -16.24 -2.57
CA GLN A 204 -39.26 -16.39 -1.12
C GLN A 204 -37.87 -16.24 -0.50
N PHE A 205 -37.85 -15.53 0.62
CA PHE A 205 -36.81 -15.63 1.64
C PHE A 205 -36.98 -16.96 2.37
N ASP A 206 -35.90 -17.73 2.47
CA ASP A 206 -35.74 -18.73 3.52
C ASP A 206 -34.43 -18.40 4.25
N ASP A 207 -34.60 -17.88 5.46
CA ASP A 207 -33.63 -17.90 6.54
C ASP A 207 -33.38 -19.35 6.95
N ASP A 208 -32.12 -19.77 7.05
CA ASP A 208 -31.75 -20.70 8.12
C ASP A 208 -30.22 -20.69 8.38
N MET A 209 -29.89 -20.30 9.60
CA MET A 209 -28.59 -20.44 10.25
C MET A 209 -28.68 -21.62 11.23
N PRO A 210 -27.59 -22.38 11.43
CA PRO A 210 -27.17 -22.51 12.82
C PRO A 210 -25.65 -22.40 13.01
N ALA A 211 -25.30 -21.80 14.14
CA ALA A 211 -23.96 -21.73 14.71
C ALA A 211 -23.53 -23.07 15.32
N GLN A 212 -22.21 -23.36 15.32
CA GLN A 212 -21.54 -23.83 16.54
C GLN A 212 -20.01 -23.73 16.48
N ASN A 213 -19.49 -23.30 17.63
CA ASN A 213 -18.11 -23.12 18.08
C ASN A 213 -17.11 -24.24 17.73
N ASN A 214 -15.83 -23.87 17.59
CA ASN A 214 -14.78 -24.27 18.53
C ASN A 214 -13.44 -23.57 18.23
N SER A 215 -12.86 -22.95 19.27
CA SER A 215 -11.45 -22.59 19.36
C SER A 215 -10.63 -23.81 19.80
N PRO A 216 -9.34 -23.88 19.44
CA PRO A 216 -8.35 -23.92 20.51
C PRO A 216 -7.13 -23.01 20.29
N THR A 217 -6.59 -22.63 21.44
CA THR A 217 -5.37 -21.87 21.73
C THR A 217 -4.07 -22.59 21.34
N ALA A 218 -3.04 -21.80 20.96
CA ALA A 218 -1.76 -21.64 21.68
C ALA A 218 -0.48 -21.64 20.80
N LYS A 219 0.49 -20.82 21.27
CA LYS A 219 1.96 -20.82 21.06
C LYS A 219 2.42 -20.02 19.82
N GLY A 220 3.21 -18.96 19.92
CA GLY A 220 4.32 -18.69 20.85
C GLY A 220 5.62 -18.90 20.08
N LEU A 221 6.15 -17.83 19.48
CA LEU A 221 7.43 -17.81 18.75
C LEU A 221 8.25 -16.61 19.24
N TRP A 222 8.73 -16.74 20.48
CA TRP A 222 9.88 -16.02 20.99
C TRP A 222 10.82 -17.11 21.49
N GLU A 223 12.01 -17.18 20.91
CA GLU A 223 13.27 -17.67 21.49
C GLU A 223 14.24 -18.06 20.37
N ARG A 224 15.23 -17.20 20.11
CA ARG A 224 16.57 -17.67 19.73
C ARG A 224 17.61 -16.94 20.57
N PHE A 225 17.98 -17.62 21.65
CA PHE A 225 19.10 -17.28 22.52
C PHE A 225 20.44 -17.33 21.77
N CYS A 226 21.30 -16.40 22.18
CA CYS A 226 22.75 -16.42 22.08
C CYS A 226 23.37 -17.80 22.34
N THR A 227 24.38 -18.21 21.55
CA THR A 227 25.57 -18.92 22.05
C THR A 227 26.75 -18.77 21.07
N ILE A 228 27.70 -17.90 21.43
CA ILE A 228 29.17 -18.06 21.46
C ILE A 228 29.85 -18.87 20.33
N LEU A 229 30.65 -18.17 19.51
CA LEU A 229 32.12 -18.34 19.44
C LEU A 229 32.78 -17.11 18.79
#